data_AF-A0A943JDX7-F1
#
_entry.id   AF-A0A943JDX7-F1
#
_cell.length_a   1.000
_cell.length_b   1.000
_cell.length_c   1.000
_cell.angle_alpha   90.00
_cell.angle_beta   90.00
_cell.angle_gamma   90.00
#
_symmetry.space_group_name_H-M   'P 1'
#
loop_
_entity.id
_entity.type
_entity.pdbx_description
1 polymer ?
#
loop_
_entity_poly.entity_id
_entity_poly.type
_entity_poly.pdbx_seq_one_letter_code
_entity_poly.pdbx_strand_id
1 'polypeptide(L)'
;MRKEPIIVNVYLWGTCIGKLNWDFEKHCSVFQFTDEYRKQDYDICPSTHSKRTPLFASFYGNKDKLYQGLPEFLADALPDKWGASLFDQWLTNNNIKVTESLPLLKLSYIGKRAMGALEFEPEFNDGDIQETVDMSSLATLASKIYNDRDAAVISPEDSLTMKKLVYLGTSAGGMRPKAVIAYNTETGEFRSGQVDLPENFKQYIIKFKESDDSPTTEIEMIYSEMAAAAGINMMPCFLKEIDGRNHFVTERFDRKDGDKVLSQTLAAIMPGADDYMKLCWLAETLNLPQEDKDQIFIRMVFNYVAGISDDHNKNISFIMDKAGVWRLSPAYDVMFTANTWE
;
A
#
# COMPACT_ATOMS: atom_id res chain seq x y z
N MET A 1 -21.28 -23.66 12.89
CA MET A 1 -21.38 -22.20 13.08
C MET A 1 -22.13 -21.63 11.89
N ARG A 2 -23.22 -20.90 12.11
CA ARG A 2 -23.87 -20.14 11.02
C ARG A 2 -22.81 -19.17 10.50
N LYS A 3 -22.47 -19.27 9.20
CA LYS A 3 -21.61 -18.31 8.50
C LYS A 3 -22.39 -17.01 8.42
N GLU A 4 -22.30 -16.15 9.42
CA GLU A 4 -22.74 -14.77 9.22
C GLU A 4 -21.87 -14.19 8.11
N PRO A 5 -22.47 -13.68 7.03
CA PRO A 5 -21.71 -13.08 5.94
C PRO A 5 -20.96 -11.88 6.50
N ILE A 6 -19.64 -11.86 6.34
CA ILE A 6 -18.82 -10.70 6.66
C ILE A 6 -19.28 -9.57 5.74
N ILE A 7 -19.73 -8.47 6.32
CA ILE A 7 -20.02 -7.22 5.62
C ILE A 7 -18.94 -6.24 6.03
N VAL A 8 -18.24 -5.67 5.05
CA VAL A 8 -17.22 -4.66 5.26
C VAL A 8 -17.76 -3.31 4.79
N ASN A 9 -17.91 -2.36 5.72
CA ASN A 9 -18.14 -0.96 5.38
C ASN A 9 -16.80 -0.35 4.98
N VAL A 10 -16.80 0.43 3.90
CA VAL A 10 -15.63 1.16 3.42
C VAL A 10 -15.84 2.64 3.71
N TYR A 11 -14.84 3.29 4.30
CA TYR A 11 -14.86 4.70 4.62
C TYR A 11 -13.75 5.46 3.89
N LEU A 12 -14.02 6.73 3.62
CA LEU A 12 -13.03 7.70 3.15
C LEU A 12 -13.29 9.01 3.90
N TRP A 13 -12.28 9.51 4.62
CA TRP A 13 -12.37 10.75 5.42
C TRP A 13 -13.59 10.81 6.35
N GLY A 14 -13.90 9.69 7.00
CA GLY A 14 -15.05 9.56 7.91
C GLY A 14 -16.42 9.35 7.24
N THR A 15 -16.51 9.48 5.91
CA THR A 15 -17.74 9.18 5.16
C THR A 15 -17.80 7.71 4.82
N CYS A 16 -18.92 7.03 5.13
CA CYS A 16 -19.13 5.65 4.70
C CYS A 16 -19.40 5.64 3.20
N ILE A 17 -18.42 5.26 2.38
CA ILE A 17 -18.55 5.34 0.92
C ILE A 17 -19.32 4.19 0.31
N GLY A 18 -19.29 3.02 0.95
CA GLY A 18 -20.02 1.88 0.45
C GLY A 18 -19.90 0.66 1.34
N LYS A 19 -20.62 -0.39 0.94
CA LYS A 19 -20.66 -1.67 1.63
C LYS A 19 -20.23 -2.77 0.69
N LEU A 20 -19.42 -3.66 1.22
CA LEU A 20 -18.85 -4.81 0.52
C LEU A 20 -19.33 -6.10 1.21
N ASN A 21 -19.86 -7.04 0.44
CA ASN A 21 -20.18 -8.39 0.91
C ASN A 21 -19.64 -9.43 -0.09
N TRP A 22 -19.53 -10.68 0.33
CA TRP A 22 -19.14 -11.77 -0.57
C TRP A 22 -20.38 -12.46 -1.18
N ASP A 23 -20.39 -12.66 -2.49
CA ASP A 23 -21.39 -13.45 -3.22
C ASP A 23 -20.81 -14.84 -3.51
N PHE A 24 -21.31 -15.84 -2.79
CA PHE A 24 -20.86 -17.22 -2.85
C PHE A 24 -21.28 -17.94 -4.15
N GLU A 25 -22.31 -17.46 -4.86
CA GLU A 25 -22.71 -18.05 -6.14
C GLU A 25 -21.81 -17.55 -7.27
N LYS A 26 -21.42 -16.28 -7.19
CA LYS A 26 -20.54 -15.66 -8.19
C LYS A 26 -19.07 -15.80 -7.86
N HIS A 27 -18.70 -16.26 -6.66
CA HIS A 27 -17.33 -16.35 -6.17
C HIS A 27 -16.56 -15.03 -6.31
N CYS A 28 -17.23 -13.92 -6.01
CA CYS A 28 -16.62 -12.60 -5.93
C CYS A 28 -17.40 -11.71 -4.96
N SER A 29 -16.81 -10.59 -4.58
CA SER A 29 -17.48 -9.60 -3.76
C SER A 29 -18.46 -8.75 -4.57
N VAL A 30 -19.40 -8.15 -3.86
CA VAL A 30 -20.38 -7.20 -4.36
C VAL A 30 -20.26 -5.94 -3.54
N PHE A 31 -20.08 -4.82 -4.23
CA PHE A 31 -19.93 -3.52 -3.62
C PHE A 31 -21.05 -2.58 -4.05
N GLN A 32 -21.55 -1.79 -3.11
CA GLN A 32 -22.56 -0.77 -3.37
C GLN A 32 -22.15 0.54 -2.71
N PHE A 33 -22.16 1.63 -3.48
CA PHE A 33 -21.98 2.97 -2.92
C PHE A 33 -23.17 3.36 -2.06
N THR A 34 -22.90 4.10 -0.99
CA THR A 34 -23.95 4.71 -0.16
C THR A 34 -24.52 5.97 -0.82
N ASP A 35 -25.72 6.36 -0.38
CA ASP A 35 -26.30 7.65 -0.73
C ASP A 35 -25.48 8.83 -0.20
N GLU A 36 -24.73 8.63 0.88
CA GLU A 36 -23.87 9.64 1.48
C GLU A 36 -22.69 9.98 0.57
N TYR A 37 -22.00 8.97 0.02
CA TYR A 37 -20.91 9.20 -0.92
C TYR A 37 -21.36 9.79 -2.25
N ARG A 38 -22.53 9.40 -2.74
CA ARG A 38 -23.08 9.97 -3.99
C ARG A 38 -23.35 11.47 -3.91
N LYS A 39 -23.49 12.03 -2.70
CA LYS A 39 -23.64 13.48 -2.46
C LYS A 39 -22.32 14.23 -2.37
N GLN A 40 -21.19 13.53 -2.21
CA GLN A 40 -19.88 14.15 -2.22
C GLN A 40 -19.57 14.71 -3.61
N ASP A 41 -18.67 15.70 -3.72
CA ASP A 41 -18.33 16.30 -5.01
C ASP A 41 -17.26 15.50 -5.77
N TYR A 42 -16.45 14.70 -5.07
CA TYR A 42 -15.37 13.88 -5.63
C TYR A 42 -15.80 12.49 -6.11
N ASP A 43 -15.11 11.90 -7.09
CA ASP A 43 -15.31 10.52 -7.57
C ASP A 43 -13.98 9.75 -7.45
N ILE A 44 -13.95 8.69 -6.64
CA ILE A 44 -12.73 7.94 -6.30
C ILE A 44 -12.29 6.97 -7.40
N CYS A 45 -13.18 6.66 -8.35
CA CYS A 45 -12.95 5.65 -9.39
C CYS A 45 -13.71 6.01 -10.68
N PRO A 46 -13.46 7.20 -11.26
CA PRO A 46 -14.25 7.73 -12.37
C PRO A 46 -14.18 6.87 -13.65
N SER A 47 -13.11 6.10 -13.83
CA SER A 47 -12.86 5.31 -15.03
C SER A 47 -13.49 3.91 -15.01
N THR A 48 -13.67 3.30 -13.84
CA THR A 48 -14.14 1.90 -13.72
C THR A 48 -15.49 1.79 -13.01
N HIS A 49 -15.73 2.66 -12.01
CA HIS A 49 -16.80 2.50 -11.02
C HIS A 49 -17.42 3.87 -10.67
N SER A 50 -17.70 4.71 -11.66
CA SER A 50 -18.13 6.09 -11.39
C SER A 50 -19.40 6.14 -10.51
N LYS A 51 -19.39 7.04 -9.52
CA LYS A 51 -20.55 7.32 -8.67
C LYS A 51 -21.78 7.82 -9.43
N ARG A 52 -21.64 8.19 -10.72
CA ARG A 52 -22.74 8.61 -11.60
C ARG A 52 -23.59 7.43 -12.11
N THR A 53 -23.13 6.19 -11.92
CA THR A 53 -23.87 4.96 -12.24
C THR A 53 -25.19 4.88 -11.44
N PRO A 54 -26.29 4.28 -11.95
CA PRO A 54 -27.58 4.23 -11.24
C PRO A 54 -27.49 3.75 -9.78
N LEU A 55 -28.42 4.22 -8.93
CA LEU A 55 -28.41 3.98 -7.47
C LEU A 55 -28.30 2.50 -7.09
N PHE A 56 -29.05 1.65 -7.81
CA PHE A 56 -29.14 0.21 -7.58
C PHE A 56 -28.01 -0.60 -8.21
N ALA A 57 -27.00 0.06 -8.80
CA ALA A 57 -25.89 -0.63 -9.41
C ALA A 57 -25.02 -1.28 -8.32
N SER A 58 -24.89 -2.59 -8.45
CA SER A 58 -23.93 -3.40 -7.71
C SER A 58 -22.69 -3.59 -8.56
N PHE A 59 -21.54 -3.34 -7.96
CA PHE A 59 -20.25 -3.56 -8.59
C PHE A 59 -19.70 -4.91 -8.14
N TYR A 60 -19.59 -5.83 -9.09
CA TYR A 60 -19.03 -7.14 -8.84
C TYR A 60 -17.51 -7.04 -8.92
N GLY A 61 -16.82 -7.65 -7.96
CA GLY A 61 -15.38 -7.62 -7.92
C GLY A 61 -14.73 -8.40 -9.07
N ASN A 62 -13.52 -7.96 -9.42
CA ASN A 62 -12.75 -8.52 -10.50
C ASN A 62 -12.09 -9.85 -10.07
N LYS A 63 -12.31 -10.90 -10.85
CA LYS A 63 -11.89 -12.27 -10.54
C LYS A 63 -10.44 -12.57 -10.93
N ASP A 64 -9.75 -11.65 -11.59
CA ASP A 64 -8.35 -11.81 -11.87
C ASP A 64 -7.57 -11.99 -10.56
N LYS A 65 -6.51 -12.80 -10.61
CA LYS A 65 -5.72 -13.17 -9.44
C LYS A 65 -5.22 -11.96 -8.64
N LEU A 66 -4.94 -10.86 -9.34
CA LEU A 66 -4.49 -9.61 -8.75
C LEU A 66 -5.52 -9.01 -7.79
N TYR A 67 -6.81 -9.05 -8.15
CA TYR A 67 -7.88 -8.37 -7.42
C TYR A 67 -8.64 -9.28 -6.46
N GLN A 68 -8.41 -10.60 -6.52
CA GLN A 68 -8.95 -11.58 -5.56
C GLN A 68 -10.48 -11.52 -5.42
N GLY A 69 -11.21 -11.18 -6.48
CA GLY A 69 -12.66 -11.04 -6.44
C GLY A 69 -13.16 -9.74 -5.81
N LEU A 70 -12.30 -8.73 -5.62
CA LEU A 70 -12.68 -7.38 -5.16
C LEU A 70 -12.77 -6.39 -6.34
N PRO A 71 -13.58 -5.32 -6.22
CA PRO A 71 -13.41 -4.14 -7.07
C PRO A 71 -11.97 -3.64 -6.99
N GLU A 72 -11.43 -3.17 -8.10
CA GLU A 72 -9.98 -2.92 -8.25
C GLU A 72 -9.48 -1.85 -7.27
N PHE A 73 -10.29 -0.83 -7.01
CA PHE A 73 -9.97 0.24 -6.04
C PHE A 73 -9.92 -0.23 -4.59
N LEU A 74 -10.61 -1.32 -4.25
CA LEU A 74 -10.55 -1.95 -2.93
C LEU A 74 -9.42 -2.98 -2.85
N ALA A 75 -9.21 -3.74 -3.93
CA ALA A 75 -8.08 -4.66 -4.04
C ALA A 75 -6.73 -3.95 -3.93
N ASP A 76 -6.66 -2.69 -4.34
CA ASP A 76 -5.43 -1.90 -4.25
C ASP A 76 -4.96 -1.67 -2.81
N ALA A 77 -5.87 -1.74 -1.84
CA ALA A 77 -5.53 -1.69 -0.43
C ALA A 77 -4.94 -3.01 0.11
N LEU A 78 -5.02 -4.12 -0.64
CA LEU A 78 -4.50 -5.41 -0.19
C LEU A 78 -2.97 -5.39 -0.12
N PRO A 79 -2.38 -6.11 0.85
CA PRO A 79 -0.94 -6.26 0.93
C PRO A 79 -0.37 -6.90 -0.34
N ASP A 80 0.90 -6.61 -0.56
CA ASP A 80 1.72 -7.29 -1.55
C ASP A 80 2.10 -8.73 -1.15
N LYS A 81 3.11 -9.31 -1.80
CA LYS A 81 3.58 -10.66 -1.46
C LYS A 81 4.14 -10.76 -0.04
N TRP A 82 4.90 -9.76 0.40
CA TRP A 82 5.50 -9.73 1.73
C TRP A 82 4.40 -9.60 2.80
N GLY A 83 3.54 -8.59 2.69
CA GLY A 83 2.41 -8.41 3.59
C GLY A 83 1.43 -9.58 3.56
N ALA A 84 1.21 -10.21 2.40
CA ALA A 84 0.37 -11.41 2.31
C ALA A 84 0.97 -12.58 3.09
N SER A 85 2.29 -12.79 3.03
CA SER A 85 2.96 -13.84 3.80
C SER A 85 2.83 -13.62 5.32
N LEU A 86 2.95 -12.36 5.74
CA LEU A 86 2.73 -11.95 7.13
C LEU A 86 1.28 -12.21 7.58
N PHE A 87 0.31 -11.89 6.71
CA PHE A 87 -1.10 -12.14 6.97
C PHE A 87 -1.42 -13.65 7.05
N ASP A 88 -0.86 -14.46 6.15
CA ASP A 88 -1.06 -15.91 6.14
C ASP A 88 -0.48 -16.57 7.41
N GLN A 89 0.65 -16.06 7.90
CA GLN A 89 1.20 -16.48 9.19
C GLN A 89 0.29 -16.09 10.36
N TRP A 90 -0.30 -14.89 10.31
CA TRP A 90 -1.29 -14.47 11.31
C TRP A 90 -2.55 -15.36 11.30
N LEU A 91 -3.05 -15.76 10.14
CA LEU A 91 -4.16 -16.72 10.03
C LEU A 91 -3.80 -18.05 10.72
N THR A 92 -2.59 -18.55 10.46
CA THR A 92 -2.08 -19.80 11.03
C THR A 92 -1.98 -19.72 12.56
N ASN A 93 -1.37 -18.65 13.07
CA ASN A 93 -1.19 -18.44 14.51
C ASN A 93 -2.52 -18.30 15.28
N ASN A 94 -3.55 -17.77 14.63
CA ASN A 94 -4.89 -17.59 15.21
C ASN A 94 -5.86 -18.74 14.86
N ASN A 95 -5.36 -19.79 14.19
CA ASN A 95 -6.16 -20.95 13.76
C ASN A 95 -7.42 -20.55 12.95
N ILE A 96 -7.29 -19.51 12.12
CA ILE A 96 -8.36 -19.00 11.28
C ILE A 96 -8.40 -19.81 9.98
N LYS A 97 -9.55 -20.39 9.66
CA LYS A 97 -9.73 -21.16 8.43
C LYS A 97 -9.83 -20.25 7.21
N VAL A 98 -9.02 -20.54 6.20
CA VAL A 98 -9.13 -19.90 4.88
C VAL A 98 -10.47 -20.25 4.24
N THR A 99 -11.20 -19.24 3.81
CA THR A 99 -12.48 -19.35 3.09
C THR A 99 -12.43 -18.48 1.84
N GLU A 100 -13.35 -18.64 0.90
CA GLU A 100 -13.37 -17.79 -0.30
C GLU A 100 -13.59 -16.30 -0.01
N SER A 101 -14.25 -15.96 1.11
CA SER A 101 -14.40 -14.57 1.58
C SER A 101 -13.17 -14.02 2.31
N LEU A 102 -12.01 -14.69 2.22
CA LEU A 102 -10.75 -14.22 2.81
C LEU A 102 -10.37 -12.78 2.41
N PRO A 103 -10.63 -12.30 1.18
CA PRO A 103 -10.33 -10.91 0.81
C PRO A 103 -11.04 -9.88 1.70
N LEU A 104 -12.29 -10.14 2.13
CA LEU A 104 -12.99 -9.25 3.06
C LEU A 104 -12.35 -9.26 4.44
N LEU A 105 -11.92 -10.43 4.92
CA LEU A 105 -11.19 -10.54 6.18
C LEU A 105 -9.84 -9.80 6.11
N LYS A 106 -9.14 -9.85 4.98
CA LYS A 106 -7.91 -9.07 4.76
C LYS A 106 -8.17 -7.58 4.89
N LEU A 107 -9.21 -7.05 4.25
CA LEU A 107 -9.58 -5.64 4.37
C LEU A 107 -9.92 -5.27 5.82
N SER A 108 -10.75 -6.06 6.51
CA SER A 108 -11.03 -5.88 7.94
C SER A 108 -9.81 -5.93 8.84
N TYR A 109 -8.83 -6.80 8.52
CA TYR A 109 -7.58 -6.89 9.24
C TYR A 109 -6.70 -5.65 9.03
N ILE A 110 -6.66 -5.12 7.81
CA ILE A 110 -5.98 -3.86 7.49
C ILE A 110 -6.67 -2.70 8.23
N GLY A 111 -8.00 -2.69 8.27
CA GLY A 111 -8.78 -1.73 9.04
C GLY A 111 -8.50 -0.30 8.60
N LYS A 112 -7.99 0.53 9.51
CA LYS A 112 -7.66 1.94 9.22
C LYS A 112 -6.24 2.14 8.67
N ARG A 113 -5.51 1.06 8.42
CA ARG A 113 -4.04 1.08 8.28
C ARG A 113 -3.58 0.98 6.82
N ALA A 114 -4.51 0.98 5.87
CA ALA A 114 -4.20 0.89 4.44
C ALA A 114 -3.31 2.05 3.96
N MET A 115 -2.62 1.82 2.83
CA MET A 115 -2.11 2.91 2.01
C MET A 115 -3.26 3.74 1.46
N GLY A 116 -3.02 5.03 1.27
CA GLY A 116 -4.06 6.00 0.97
C GLY A 116 -4.94 6.32 2.18
N ALA A 117 -6.20 6.63 1.90
CA ALA A 117 -7.17 7.11 2.90
C ALA A 117 -8.41 6.22 3.04
N LEU A 118 -8.45 5.07 2.37
CA LEU A 118 -9.52 4.10 2.55
C LEU A 118 -9.38 3.38 3.89
N GLU A 119 -10.50 3.21 4.57
CA GLU A 119 -10.59 2.50 5.84
C GLU A 119 -11.71 1.46 5.79
N PHE A 120 -11.53 0.37 6.53
CA PHE A 120 -12.41 -0.79 6.47
C PHE A 120 -12.93 -1.15 7.85
N GLU A 121 -14.25 -1.33 7.97
CA GLU A 121 -14.90 -1.78 9.20
C GLU A 121 -15.78 -3.02 8.95
N PRO A 122 -15.86 -4.00 9.86
CA PRO A 122 -15.26 -3.99 11.19
C PRO A 122 -13.74 -4.14 11.14
N GLU A 123 -13.05 -3.40 12.01
CA GLU A 123 -11.60 -3.53 12.20
C GLU A 123 -11.31 -4.73 13.10
N PHE A 124 -10.36 -5.58 12.71
CA PHE A 124 -9.88 -6.65 13.56
C PHE A 124 -8.84 -6.07 14.54
N ASN A 125 -9.23 -5.86 15.79
CA ASN A 125 -8.36 -5.25 16.80
C ASN A 125 -7.73 -6.33 17.69
N ASP A 126 -6.42 -6.55 17.57
CA ASP A 126 -5.64 -7.37 18.51
C ASP A 126 -5.05 -6.40 19.55
N GLY A 127 -5.72 -6.25 20.69
CA GLY A 127 -5.60 -5.13 21.64
C GLY A 127 -4.28 -4.95 22.41
N ASP A 128 -3.16 -5.50 21.93
CA ASP A 128 -1.89 -5.60 22.67
C ASP A 128 -0.66 -4.99 21.94
N ILE A 129 -0.86 -4.15 20.92
CA ILE A 129 0.27 -3.60 20.16
C ILE A 129 0.81 -2.34 20.85
N GLN A 130 1.97 -2.50 21.51
CA GLN A 130 2.74 -1.39 22.09
C GLN A 130 3.11 -0.32 21.04
N GLU A 131 3.02 0.95 21.43
CA GLU A 131 3.33 2.10 20.57
C GLU A 131 4.80 2.19 20.16
N THR A 132 5.72 1.75 21.03
CA THR A 132 7.17 1.80 20.81
C THR A 132 7.68 0.59 20.05
N VAL A 133 8.55 0.85 19.08
CA VAL A 133 9.06 -0.13 18.14
C VAL A 133 10.57 -0.29 18.31
N ASP A 134 11.01 -1.51 18.65
CA ASP A 134 12.43 -1.88 18.60
C ASP A 134 12.79 -2.28 17.15
N MET A 135 13.54 -1.40 16.50
CA MET A 135 13.93 -1.56 15.11
C MET A 135 14.97 -2.65 14.88
N SER A 136 15.85 -2.92 15.85
CA SER A 136 16.85 -4.00 15.76
C SER A 136 16.16 -5.37 15.71
N SER A 137 15.17 -5.57 16.59
CA SER A 137 14.33 -6.77 16.61
C SER A 137 13.52 -6.92 15.32
N LEU A 138 12.89 -5.85 14.82
CA LEU A 138 12.13 -5.89 13.55
C LEU A 138 13.02 -6.19 12.35
N ALA A 139 14.16 -5.52 12.20
CA ALA A 139 15.07 -5.72 11.08
C ALA A 139 15.63 -7.15 11.06
N THR A 140 15.97 -7.67 12.25
CA THR A 140 16.43 -9.07 12.42
C THR A 140 15.34 -10.05 12.01
N LEU A 141 14.11 -9.87 12.48
CA LEU A 141 13.00 -10.77 12.13
C LEU A 141 12.62 -10.68 10.65
N ALA A 142 12.59 -9.46 10.07
CA ALA A 142 12.30 -9.25 8.66
C ALA A 142 13.32 -9.95 7.76
N SER A 143 14.61 -9.86 8.08
CA SER A 143 15.68 -10.57 7.38
C SER A 143 15.57 -12.10 7.54
N LYS A 144 15.27 -12.60 8.76
CA LYS A 144 15.04 -14.04 9.00
C LYS A 144 13.90 -14.58 8.13
N ILE A 145 12.73 -13.95 8.13
CA ILE A 145 11.56 -14.41 7.35
C ILE A 145 11.86 -14.36 5.85
N TYR A 146 12.60 -13.36 5.39
CA TYR A 146 12.97 -13.25 3.98
C TYR A 146 13.91 -14.36 3.51
N ASN A 147 14.91 -14.70 4.35
CA ASN A 147 15.94 -15.68 4.03
C ASN A 147 15.49 -17.13 4.26
N ASP A 148 14.72 -17.40 5.33
CA ASP A 148 14.21 -18.74 5.68
C ASP A 148 12.76 -18.94 5.23
N ARG A 149 12.52 -18.94 3.91
CA ARG A 149 11.19 -19.14 3.32
C ARG A 149 10.48 -20.45 3.74
N ASP A 150 11.18 -21.42 4.35
CA ASP A 150 10.63 -22.75 4.66
C ASP A 150 10.77 -23.24 6.12
N ALA A 151 11.36 -22.50 7.08
CA ALA A 151 11.60 -23.08 8.42
C ALA A 151 11.77 -22.09 9.59
N ALA A 152 11.01 -21.00 9.67
CA ALA A 152 11.02 -20.17 10.87
C ALA A 152 10.30 -20.88 12.04
N VAL A 153 11.03 -21.66 12.84
CA VAL A 153 10.61 -22.00 14.21
C VAL A 153 10.68 -20.71 15.02
N ILE A 154 9.55 -20.00 15.07
CA ILE A 154 9.41 -18.74 15.80
C ILE A 154 9.53 -19.03 17.30
N SER A 155 10.55 -18.46 17.93
CA SER A 155 10.68 -18.51 19.39
C SER A 155 9.55 -17.69 20.06
N PRO A 156 9.21 -17.94 21.33
CA PRO A 156 8.18 -17.16 22.03
C PRO A 156 8.47 -15.65 22.07
N GLU A 157 9.75 -15.24 22.10
CA GLU A 157 10.17 -13.84 22.03
C GLU A 157 9.96 -13.25 20.62
N ASP A 158 10.24 -14.03 19.57
CA ASP A 158 9.96 -13.66 18.19
C ASP A 158 8.45 -13.48 17.94
N SER A 159 7.56 -14.09 18.75
CA SER A 159 6.10 -14.01 18.56
C SER A 159 5.54 -12.59 18.72
N LEU A 160 6.02 -11.81 19.70
CA LEU A 160 5.59 -10.41 19.87
C LEU A 160 6.13 -9.52 18.75
N THR A 161 7.41 -9.69 18.41
CA THR A 161 8.06 -8.99 17.30
C THR A 161 7.40 -9.35 15.97
N MET A 162 6.96 -10.60 15.82
CA MET A 162 6.20 -11.10 14.69
C MET A 162 4.85 -10.41 14.60
N LYS A 163 4.08 -10.36 15.68
CA LYS A 163 2.82 -9.60 15.71
C LYS A 163 3.03 -8.14 15.31
N LYS A 164 4.08 -7.49 15.83
CA LYS A 164 4.46 -6.13 15.45
C LYS A 164 4.83 -6.04 13.96
N LEU A 165 5.62 -6.97 13.42
CA LEU A 165 6.01 -6.97 12.01
C LEU A 165 4.83 -7.24 11.09
N VAL A 166 3.94 -8.18 11.42
CA VAL A 166 2.68 -8.39 10.68
C VAL A 166 1.87 -7.10 10.69
N TYR A 167 1.71 -6.49 11.85
CA TYR A 167 0.94 -5.26 11.98
C TYR A 167 1.54 -4.13 11.14
N LEU A 168 2.85 -3.90 11.19
CA LEU A 168 3.51 -2.81 10.48
C LEU A 168 3.74 -3.11 8.98
N GLY A 169 3.87 -4.38 8.59
CA GLY A 169 4.26 -4.82 7.24
C GLY A 169 3.12 -5.22 6.32
N THR A 170 1.87 -5.33 6.82
CA THR A 170 0.68 -5.72 6.03
C THR A 170 0.04 -4.60 5.24
N SER A 171 0.53 -3.36 5.36
CA SER A 171 -0.08 -2.19 4.72
C SER A 171 0.65 -1.72 3.46
N ALA A 172 1.98 -1.85 3.39
CA ALA A 172 2.77 -1.36 2.25
C ALA A 172 2.90 -2.41 1.12
N GLY A 173 3.03 -1.95 -0.15
CA GLY A 173 3.12 -2.82 -1.34
C GLY A 173 4.55 -3.04 -1.90
N GLY A 174 4.81 -4.07 -2.75
CA GLY A 174 6.15 -4.55 -3.19
C GLY A 174 6.53 -6.05 -2.93
N MET A 175 7.81 -6.45 -3.05
CA MET A 175 8.26 -7.83 -2.75
C MET A 175 9.27 -7.94 -1.60
N ARG A 176 9.87 -6.81 -1.22
CA ARG A 176 10.93 -6.72 -0.21
C ARG A 176 10.36 -6.54 1.19
N PRO A 177 11.07 -6.99 2.24
CA PRO A 177 10.64 -6.77 3.61
C PRO A 177 10.54 -5.26 3.91
N LYS A 178 9.37 -4.84 4.35
CA LYS A 178 9.07 -3.43 4.63
C LYS A 178 8.11 -3.28 5.79
N ALA A 179 8.12 -2.10 6.41
CA ALA A 179 7.22 -1.72 7.47
C ALA A 179 6.84 -0.24 7.37
N VAL A 180 5.60 0.07 7.75
CA VAL A 180 5.15 1.43 7.98
C VAL A 180 5.52 1.84 9.40
N ILE A 181 6.26 2.94 9.54
CA ILE A 181 6.77 3.45 10.82
C ILE A 181 6.47 4.93 10.96
N ALA A 182 6.45 5.42 12.19
CA ALA A 182 6.58 6.84 12.50
C ALA A 182 7.97 7.10 13.05
N TYR A 183 8.62 8.16 12.57
CA TYR A 183 9.98 8.48 12.95
C TYR A 183 10.10 9.97 13.28
N ASN A 184 10.69 10.25 14.44
CA ASN A 184 11.10 11.59 14.82
C ASN A 184 12.58 11.75 14.46
N THR A 185 12.85 12.62 13.49
CA THR A 185 14.20 12.85 12.97
C THR A 185 15.11 13.59 13.95
N GLU A 186 14.55 14.31 14.92
CA GLU A 186 15.31 15.05 15.93
C GLU A 186 15.75 14.14 17.10
N THR A 187 14.84 13.30 17.60
CA THR A 187 15.12 12.41 18.74
C THR A 187 15.66 11.05 18.32
N GLY A 188 15.43 10.64 17.08
CA GLY A 188 15.76 9.31 16.59
C GLY A 188 14.80 8.21 17.04
N GLU A 189 13.67 8.57 17.65
CA GLU A 189 12.66 7.62 18.17
C GLU A 189 11.79 7.04 17.05
N PHE A 190 11.55 5.72 17.11
CA PHE A 190 10.62 5.01 16.24
C PHE A 190 9.34 4.64 16.98
N ARG A 191 8.22 4.87 16.31
CA ARG A 191 6.88 4.44 16.74
C ARG A 191 6.17 3.69 15.64
N SER A 192 5.10 2.99 16.01
CA SER A 192 4.15 2.46 15.05
C SER A 192 3.60 3.60 14.19
N GLY A 193 3.66 3.49 12.86
CA GLY A 193 3.15 4.52 11.94
C GLY A 193 1.63 4.56 11.81
N GLN A 194 0.91 3.92 12.74
CA GLN A 194 -0.51 3.59 12.64
C GLN A 194 -1.33 4.07 13.85
N VAL A 195 -0.74 4.87 14.74
CA VAL A 195 -1.39 5.54 15.90
C VAL A 195 -1.47 7.05 15.70
N ASP A 196 -2.27 7.76 16.51
CA ASP A 196 -2.26 9.23 16.54
C ASP A 196 -0.84 9.72 16.89
N LEU A 197 -0.23 10.44 15.96
CA LEU A 197 1.17 10.83 16.08
C LEU A 197 1.29 12.21 16.75
N PRO A 198 2.25 12.39 17.67
CA PRO A 198 2.64 13.72 18.11
C PRO A 198 3.15 14.56 16.93
N GLU A 199 3.04 15.89 17.02
CA GLU A 199 3.40 16.83 15.92
C GLU A 199 4.80 16.60 15.33
N ASN A 200 5.75 16.12 16.14
CA ASN A 200 7.15 15.95 15.74
C ASN A 200 7.44 14.60 15.04
N PHE A 201 6.41 13.78 14.78
CA PHE A 201 6.55 12.51 14.09
C PHE A 201 5.99 12.58 12.68
N LYS A 202 6.78 12.10 11.73
CA LYS A 202 6.35 11.88 10.34
C LYS A 202 6.21 10.38 10.07
N GLN A 203 5.37 10.02 9.09
CA GLN A 203 5.19 8.64 8.69
C GLN A 203 6.08 8.28 7.51
N TYR A 204 6.73 7.13 7.61
CA TYR A 204 7.67 6.62 6.62
C TYR A 204 7.37 5.17 6.30
N ILE A 205 7.89 4.72 5.17
CA ILE A 205 8.08 3.32 4.86
C ILE A 205 9.57 3.03 5.00
N ILE A 206 9.93 2.06 5.85
CA ILE A 206 11.27 1.50 5.90
C ILE A 206 11.31 0.21 5.09
N LYS A 207 12.29 0.10 4.20
CA LYS A 207 12.63 -1.12 3.45
C LYS A 207 13.90 -1.70 4.06
N PHE A 208 13.76 -2.90 4.60
CA PHE A 208 14.86 -3.56 5.30
C PHE A 208 15.88 -4.11 4.30
N LYS A 209 17.13 -4.17 4.76
CA LYS A 209 18.22 -4.75 4.00
C LYS A 209 18.06 -6.26 4.06
N GLU A 210 18.06 -6.91 2.90
CA GLU A 210 17.75 -8.33 2.78
C GLU A 210 18.91 -9.21 3.27
N SER A 211 20.13 -8.88 2.82
CA SER A 211 21.38 -9.57 3.14
C SER A 211 22.55 -8.58 3.25
N ASP A 212 23.59 -8.96 3.98
CA ASP A 212 24.74 -8.09 4.24
C ASP A 212 25.57 -7.82 2.98
N ASP A 213 25.65 -8.81 2.08
CA ASP A 213 26.43 -8.72 0.83
C ASP A 213 25.72 -7.96 -0.30
N SER A 214 24.46 -7.55 -0.10
CA SER A 214 23.65 -6.92 -1.14
C SER A 214 23.43 -5.43 -0.86
N PRO A 215 23.94 -4.51 -1.70
CA PRO A 215 23.79 -3.07 -1.49
C PRO A 215 22.44 -2.54 -2.00
N THR A 216 21.35 -3.31 -1.90
CA THR A 216 20.06 -2.97 -2.53
C THR A 216 19.43 -1.71 -1.98
N THR A 217 19.52 -1.48 -0.67
CA THR A 217 18.98 -0.27 -0.03
C THR A 217 19.80 0.96 -0.40
N GLU A 218 21.12 0.83 -0.49
CA GLU A 218 22.01 1.89 -0.94
C GLU A 218 21.82 2.22 -2.43
N ILE A 219 21.64 1.20 -3.28
CA ILE A 219 21.30 1.39 -4.70
C ILE A 219 19.96 2.14 -4.82
N GLU A 220 18.95 1.76 -4.05
CA GLU A 220 17.65 2.43 -4.07
C GLU A 220 17.75 3.90 -3.65
N MET A 221 18.60 4.21 -2.66
CA MET A 221 18.92 5.60 -2.30
C MET A 221 19.54 6.36 -3.47
N ILE A 222 20.56 5.81 -4.12
CA ILE A 222 21.21 6.43 -5.28
C ILE A 222 20.21 6.71 -6.40
N TYR A 223 19.33 5.77 -6.71
CA TYR A 223 18.30 5.96 -7.73
C TYR A 223 17.29 7.05 -7.35
N SER A 224 16.91 7.14 -6.07
CA SER A 224 16.05 8.21 -5.58
C SER A 224 16.70 9.60 -5.74
N GLU A 225 18.01 9.72 -5.47
CA GLU A 225 18.77 10.96 -5.64
C GLU A 225 18.94 11.32 -7.13
N MET A 226 19.24 10.33 -7.97
CA MET A 226 19.33 10.51 -9.42
C MET A 226 17.99 10.98 -10.02
N ALA A 227 16.88 10.39 -9.59
CA ALA A 227 15.54 10.79 -10.04
C ALA A 227 15.23 12.22 -9.61
N ALA A 228 15.47 12.56 -8.34
CA ALA A 228 15.27 13.91 -7.83
C ALA A 228 16.14 14.94 -8.57
N ALA A 229 17.42 14.62 -8.83
CA ALA A 229 18.33 15.47 -9.60
C ALA A 229 17.89 15.63 -11.07
N ALA A 230 17.19 14.64 -11.64
CA ALA A 230 16.58 14.71 -12.97
C ALA A 230 15.25 15.51 -12.99
N GLY A 231 14.82 16.07 -11.85
CA GLY A 231 13.58 16.84 -11.73
C GLY A 231 12.33 15.99 -11.54
N ILE A 232 12.47 14.69 -11.23
CA ILE A 232 11.34 13.85 -10.85
C ILE A 232 10.94 14.18 -9.41
N ASN A 233 9.65 14.42 -9.21
CA ASN A 233 9.09 14.64 -7.89
C ASN A 233 9.18 13.35 -7.07
N MET A 234 9.98 13.37 -6.00
CA MET A 234 10.24 12.26 -5.08
C MET A 234 9.94 12.73 -3.65
N MET A 235 9.46 11.81 -2.81
CA MET A 235 9.44 12.08 -1.37
C MET A 235 10.86 12.08 -0.80
N PRO A 236 11.11 12.80 0.31
CA PRO A 236 12.39 12.71 1.01
C PRO A 236 12.73 11.27 1.38
N CYS A 237 13.95 10.87 1.06
CA CYS A 237 14.51 9.56 1.36
C CYS A 237 15.80 9.71 2.15
N PHE A 238 16.14 8.72 2.97
CA PHE A 238 17.44 8.63 3.64
C PHE A 238 17.78 7.18 3.98
N LEU A 239 19.07 6.92 4.22
CA LEU A 239 19.53 5.67 4.79
C LEU A 239 19.54 5.75 6.32
N LYS A 240 18.97 4.75 6.96
CA LYS A 240 19.03 4.57 8.41
C LYS A 240 19.89 3.37 8.75
N GLU A 241 20.99 3.60 9.46
CA GLU A 241 21.80 2.53 10.01
C GLU A 241 21.12 1.93 11.26
N ILE A 242 20.91 0.61 11.27
CA ILE A 242 20.46 -0.18 12.42
C ILE A 242 21.40 -1.40 12.50
N ASP A 243 22.06 -1.56 13.65
CA ASP A 243 23.03 -2.64 13.90
C ASP A 243 24.09 -2.79 12.80
N GLY A 244 24.63 -1.66 12.29
CA GLY A 244 25.64 -1.66 11.22
C GLY A 244 25.10 -1.94 9.82
N ARG A 245 23.78 -2.01 9.63
CA ARG A 245 23.13 -2.24 8.32
C ARG A 245 22.32 -1.02 7.90
N ASN A 246 22.51 -0.57 6.66
CA ASN A 246 21.75 0.55 6.11
C ASN A 246 20.39 0.09 5.57
N HIS A 247 19.34 0.73 6.04
CA HIS A 247 17.97 0.52 5.58
C HIS A 247 17.49 1.74 4.81
N PHE A 248 16.75 1.52 3.72
CA PHE A 248 16.19 2.62 2.94
C PHE A 248 14.88 3.09 3.58
N VAL A 249 14.76 4.39 3.82
CA VAL A 249 13.58 5.01 4.42
C VAL A 249 13.06 6.08 3.48
N THR A 250 11.75 6.08 3.22
CA THR A 250 11.07 7.09 2.40
C THR A 250 9.85 7.64 3.10
N GLU A 251 9.66 8.96 3.04
CA GLU A 251 8.48 9.63 3.62
C GLU A 251 7.23 9.24 2.83
N ARG A 252 6.12 9.01 3.54
CA ARG A 252 4.85 8.65 2.93
C ARG A 252 4.19 9.86 2.28
N PHE A 253 3.98 9.84 0.97
CA PHE A 253 3.25 10.91 0.27
C PHE A 253 1.75 10.94 0.57
N ASP A 254 1.19 9.82 1.04
CA ASP A 254 -0.23 9.66 1.34
C ASP A 254 -0.60 10.11 2.77
N ARG A 255 0.32 10.81 3.43
CA ARG A 255 0.21 11.37 4.77
C ARG A 255 0.70 12.81 4.73
N LYS A 256 -0.16 13.76 5.10
CA LYS A 256 0.16 15.18 5.07
C LYS A 256 -0.42 15.86 6.29
N ASP A 257 0.43 16.42 7.15
CA ASP A 257 0.00 17.17 8.35
C ASP A 257 -0.98 16.37 9.25
N GLY A 258 -0.75 15.06 9.37
CA GLY A 258 -1.62 14.12 10.11
C GLY A 258 -2.87 13.65 9.34
N ASP A 259 -3.22 14.29 8.22
CA ASP A 259 -4.31 13.89 7.35
C ASP A 259 -3.90 12.76 6.37
N LYS A 260 -4.86 11.90 6.04
CA LYS A 260 -4.72 10.88 4.99
C LYS A 260 -5.13 11.45 3.64
N VAL A 261 -4.32 11.20 2.62
CA VAL A 261 -4.63 11.52 1.22
C VAL A 261 -5.08 10.23 0.52
N LEU A 262 -6.15 10.28 -0.29
CA LEU A 262 -6.54 9.11 -1.07
C LEU A 262 -5.41 8.81 -2.06
N SER A 263 -5.01 7.55 -2.16
CA SER A 263 -4.05 7.07 -3.14
C SER A 263 -4.62 5.85 -3.82
N GLN A 264 -4.42 5.77 -5.13
CA GLN A 264 -4.84 4.63 -5.97
C GLN A 264 -3.80 4.41 -7.06
N THR A 265 -3.38 3.15 -7.25
CA THR A 265 -2.45 2.79 -8.32
C THR A 265 -3.13 2.86 -9.69
N LEU A 266 -2.32 2.91 -10.76
CA LEU A 266 -2.81 2.79 -12.13
C LEU A 266 -3.56 1.45 -12.33
N ALA A 267 -3.12 0.38 -11.67
CA ALA A 267 -3.83 -0.91 -11.68
C ALA A 267 -5.25 -0.82 -11.10
N ALA A 268 -5.48 0.09 -10.15
CA ALA A 268 -6.79 0.28 -9.53
C ALA A 268 -7.73 1.16 -10.37
N ILE A 269 -7.21 2.27 -10.91
CA ILE A 269 -8.01 3.23 -11.67
C ILE A 269 -8.22 2.77 -13.12
N MET A 270 -7.22 2.12 -13.72
CA MET A 270 -7.27 1.61 -15.08
C MET A 270 -6.59 0.22 -15.18
N PRO A 271 -7.26 -0.85 -14.74
CA PRO A 271 -6.72 -2.22 -14.69
C PRO A 271 -6.07 -2.72 -15.99
N GLY A 272 -6.60 -2.29 -17.13
CA GLY A 272 -6.10 -2.66 -18.47
C GLY A 272 -4.98 -1.77 -19.00
N ALA A 273 -4.39 -0.89 -18.19
CA ALA A 273 -3.25 -0.07 -18.58
C ALA A 273 -1.95 -0.88 -18.52
N ASP A 274 -1.32 -1.05 -19.69
CA ASP A 274 -0.11 -1.82 -19.96
C ASP A 274 0.92 -1.02 -20.78
N ASP A 275 0.63 0.25 -21.08
CA ASP A 275 1.49 1.16 -21.81
C ASP A 275 1.34 2.62 -21.33
N TYR A 276 2.30 3.46 -21.73
CA TYR A 276 2.31 4.88 -21.40
C TYR A 276 1.21 5.69 -22.11
N MET A 277 0.64 5.19 -23.22
CA MET A 277 -0.43 5.90 -23.93
C MET A 277 -1.72 5.87 -23.12
N LYS A 278 -2.06 4.71 -22.54
CA LYS A 278 -3.19 4.56 -21.62
C LYS A 278 -2.99 5.40 -20.35
N LEU A 279 -1.76 5.50 -19.85
CA LEU A 279 -1.42 6.40 -18.76
C LEU A 279 -1.68 7.87 -19.11
N CYS A 280 -1.27 8.32 -20.29
CA CYS A 280 -1.56 9.68 -20.78
C CYS A 280 -3.08 9.92 -20.94
N TRP A 281 -3.83 8.93 -21.45
CA TRP A 281 -5.30 9.03 -21.54
C TRP A 281 -5.96 9.13 -20.16
N LEU A 282 -5.45 8.38 -19.18
CA LEU A 282 -5.94 8.49 -17.82
C LEU A 282 -5.64 9.87 -17.22
N ALA A 283 -4.46 10.44 -17.49
CA ALA A 283 -4.11 11.78 -17.05
C ALA A 283 -5.09 12.85 -17.55
N GLU A 284 -5.58 12.71 -18.79
CA GLU A 284 -6.66 13.57 -19.31
C GLU A 284 -8.01 13.29 -18.63
N THR A 285 -8.34 12.02 -18.41
CA THR A 285 -9.60 11.60 -17.77
C THR A 285 -9.71 12.11 -16.33
N LEU A 286 -8.60 12.11 -15.60
CA LEU A 286 -8.49 12.64 -14.24
C LEU A 286 -8.29 14.16 -14.21
N ASN A 287 -8.18 14.82 -15.37
CA ASN A 287 -7.91 16.25 -15.51
C ASN A 287 -6.67 16.70 -14.73
N LEU A 288 -5.57 15.94 -14.85
CA LEU A 288 -4.31 16.28 -14.18
C LEU A 288 -3.74 17.59 -14.72
N PRO A 289 -3.10 18.42 -13.89
CA PRO A 289 -2.44 19.63 -14.34
C PRO A 289 -1.24 19.31 -15.26
N GLN A 290 -0.83 20.27 -16.08
CA GLN A 290 0.24 20.07 -17.06
C GLN A 290 1.56 19.61 -16.39
N GLU A 291 1.89 20.14 -15.22
CA GLU A 291 3.08 19.73 -14.47
C GLU A 291 3.12 18.23 -14.13
N ASP A 292 1.97 17.61 -13.88
CA ASP A 292 1.88 16.17 -13.61
C ASP A 292 2.01 15.35 -14.90
N LYS A 293 1.51 15.88 -16.03
CA LYS A 293 1.71 15.27 -17.36
C LYS A 293 3.19 15.31 -17.77
N ASP A 294 3.86 16.42 -17.48
CA ASP A 294 5.30 16.56 -17.70
C ASP A 294 6.08 15.56 -16.82
N GLN A 295 5.65 15.33 -15.57
CA GLN A 295 6.22 14.30 -14.71
C GLN A 295 6.06 12.88 -15.27
N ILE A 296 4.91 12.54 -15.87
CA ILE A 296 4.73 11.24 -16.55
C ILE A 296 5.80 11.06 -17.63
N PHE A 297 6.00 12.09 -18.46
CA PHE A 297 6.98 12.05 -19.55
C PHE A 297 8.42 11.91 -19.03
N ILE A 298 8.81 12.73 -18.04
CA ILE A 298 10.18 12.67 -17.49
C ILE A 298 10.46 11.32 -16.83
N ARG A 299 9.49 10.73 -16.10
CA ARG A 299 9.62 9.39 -15.51
C ARG A 299 9.79 8.31 -16.57
N MET A 300 9.03 8.38 -17.67
CA MET A 300 9.17 7.44 -18.80
C MET A 300 10.59 7.48 -19.38
N VAL A 301 11.11 8.68 -19.66
CA VAL A 301 12.46 8.85 -20.23
C VAL A 301 13.52 8.41 -19.22
N PHE A 302 13.36 8.76 -17.94
CA PHE A 302 14.28 8.37 -16.88
C PHE A 302 14.33 6.86 -16.71
N ASN A 303 13.19 6.17 -16.66
CA ASN A 303 13.14 4.71 -16.54
C ASN A 303 13.92 4.03 -17.66
N TYR A 304 13.73 4.48 -18.91
CA TYR A 304 14.47 3.96 -20.05
C TYR A 304 15.98 4.19 -19.94
N VAL A 305 16.41 5.43 -19.64
CA VAL A 305 17.84 5.79 -19.58
C VAL A 305 18.54 5.16 -18.37
N ALA A 306 17.85 5.05 -17.23
CA ALA A 306 18.37 4.50 -15.98
C ALA A 306 18.24 2.97 -15.89
N GLY A 307 17.71 2.30 -16.92
CA GLY A 307 17.59 0.83 -16.93
C GLY A 307 16.58 0.29 -15.92
N ILE A 308 15.46 0.99 -15.76
CA ILE A 308 14.33 0.59 -14.92
C ILE A 308 13.26 0.01 -15.84
N SER A 309 12.92 -1.26 -15.63
CA SER A 309 11.97 -2.04 -16.42
C SER A 309 10.85 -2.66 -15.58
N ASP A 310 10.85 -2.45 -14.26
CA ASP A 310 9.77 -2.87 -13.35
C ASP A 310 8.78 -1.72 -13.06
N ASP A 311 8.57 -0.82 -14.03
CA ASP A 311 7.65 0.32 -13.93
C ASP A 311 6.20 -0.05 -14.25
N HIS A 312 5.76 -1.20 -13.71
CA HIS A 312 4.43 -1.74 -13.92
C HIS A 312 3.33 -0.87 -13.28
N ASN A 313 2.07 -1.10 -13.63
CA ASN A 313 0.92 -0.31 -13.20
C ASN A 313 0.67 -0.20 -11.66
N LYS A 314 1.32 -1.01 -10.81
CA LYS A 314 1.30 -0.79 -9.33
C LYS A 314 2.35 0.20 -8.82
N ASN A 315 3.33 0.58 -9.65
CA ASN A 315 4.40 1.53 -9.31
C ASN A 315 4.09 2.97 -9.77
N ILE A 316 2.88 3.18 -10.29
CA ILE A 316 2.37 4.49 -10.68
C ILE A 316 1.09 4.70 -9.89
N SER A 317 1.04 5.76 -9.10
CA SER A 317 -0.13 6.12 -8.29
C SER A 317 -0.61 7.52 -8.58
N PHE A 318 -1.88 7.73 -8.27
CA PHE A 318 -2.54 9.03 -8.27
C PHE A 318 -3.07 9.29 -6.88
N ILE A 319 -3.01 10.55 -6.48
CA ILE A 319 -3.53 11.01 -5.20
C ILE A 319 -4.69 11.97 -5.41
N MET A 320 -5.65 11.97 -4.48
CA MET A 320 -6.78 12.87 -4.49
C MET A 320 -6.94 13.52 -3.12
N ASP A 321 -7.10 14.84 -3.12
CA ASP A 321 -7.40 15.61 -1.93
C ASP A 321 -8.91 15.63 -1.60
N LYS A 322 -9.26 16.21 -0.44
CA LYS A 322 -10.66 16.33 0.03
C LYS A 322 -11.54 17.19 -0.90
N ALA A 323 -10.95 17.98 -1.79
CA ALA A 323 -11.67 18.77 -2.79
C ALA A 323 -11.95 17.97 -4.08
N GLY A 324 -11.43 16.75 -4.20
CA GLY A 324 -11.60 15.90 -5.37
C GLY A 324 -10.62 16.18 -6.51
N VAL A 325 -9.54 16.92 -6.23
CA VAL A 325 -8.52 17.22 -7.24
C VAL A 325 -7.54 16.06 -7.31
N TRP A 326 -7.46 15.43 -8.48
CA TRP A 326 -6.50 14.37 -8.76
C TRP A 326 -5.14 14.95 -9.15
N ARG A 327 -4.09 14.32 -8.65
CA ARG A 327 -2.69 14.61 -8.94
C ARG A 327 -1.92 13.31 -9.18
N LEU A 328 -0.86 13.36 -9.96
CA LEU A 328 0.12 12.27 -9.98
C LEU A 328 0.86 12.22 -8.63
N SER A 329 1.03 11.03 -8.04
CA SER A 329 1.82 10.91 -6.81
C SER A 329 3.29 11.24 -7.08
N PRO A 330 4.07 11.62 -6.06
CA PRO A 330 5.54 11.48 -6.12
C PRO A 330 5.92 10.07 -6.59
N ALA A 331 7.04 9.96 -7.31
CA ALA A 331 7.56 8.66 -7.72
C ALA A 331 8.10 7.89 -6.50
N TYR A 332 8.06 6.56 -6.61
CA TYR A 332 8.50 5.61 -5.59
C TYR A 332 8.94 4.32 -6.27
N ASP A 333 9.63 3.45 -5.54
CA ASP A 333 10.16 2.17 -6.02
C ASP A 333 11.00 2.32 -7.31
N VAL A 334 11.73 3.44 -7.39
CA VAL A 334 12.65 3.76 -8.50
C VAL A 334 13.98 3.07 -8.21
N MET A 335 14.28 2.00 -8.94
CA MET A 335 15.51 1.23 -8.73
C MET A 335 15.95 0.54 -10.02
N PHE A 336 17.26 0.33 -10.16
CA PHE A 336 17.80 -0.56 -11.19
C PHE A 336 17.14 -1.93 -11.15
N THR A 337 16.63 -2.35 -12.30
CA THR A 337 16.15 -3.71 -12.51
C THR A 337 17.05 -4.30 -13.58
N ALA A 338 18.01 -5.11 -13.16
CA ALA A 338 18.84 -5.84 -14.10
C ALA A 338 17.95 -6.78 -14.90
N ASN A 339 17.51 -6.38 -16.08
CA ASN A 339 17.20 -7.34 -17.12
C ASN A 339 18.54 -7.89 -17.58
N THR A 340 18.89 -9.08 -17.07
CA THR A 340 19.70 -10.01 -17.85
C THR A 340 18.90 -10.24 -19.13
N TRP A 341 19.28 -9.54 -20.19
CA TRP A 341 18.86 -9.88 -21.54
C TRP A 341 19.34 -11.31 -21.80
N GLU A 342 18.45 -12.29 -21.68
CA GLU A 342 18.61 -13.60 -22.34
C GLU A 342 17.89 -13.57 -23.69
#